data_AF-A0A9P0B726-F1
#
_entry.id   AF-A0A9P0B726-F1
#
_cell.length_a   1.000
_cell.length_b   1.000
_cell.length_c   1.000
_cell.angle_alpha   90.00
_cell.angle_beta   90.00
_cell.angle_gamma   90.00
#
_symmetry.space_group_name_H-M   'P 1'
#
loop_
_entity.id
_entity.type
_entity.pdbx_description
1 polymer ?
#
loop_
_entity_poly.entity_id
_entity_poly.type
_entity_poly.pdbx_seq_one_letter_code
_entity_poly.pdbx_strand_id
1 'polypeptide(L)'
;MQSKPKLNETTIQYMNLLTNTIQESKILTTSFELVGEIFLTKNNIGNKSPWSLDWVTDNSRLQNKAFFSFSLDRLTIDSKLTGFMNMGQEIGDRVFWEKKWCVLRETQLKIFNYPSFEDIVDPVQCLNLIYSVGPSTVTTNGAKKSFLLKIARPSTCEDVDRPSLRSKPNFVLDKYFFSSDAYKDFQKWNSEVKTIIDTLNDWKKVIFVEEDCE
;
A
#
# COMPACT_ATOMS: atom_id res chain seq x y z
N MET A 1 34.41 7.45 -47.41
CA MET A 1 34.39 8.81 -46.80
C MET A 1 33.20 8.88 -45.87
N GLN A 2 33.42 8.81 -44.55
CA GLN A 2 32.34 9.01 -43.57
C GLN A 2 32.14 10.52 -43.36
N SER A 3 30.92 11.01 -43.61
CA SER A 3 30.56 12.40 -43.33
C SER A 3 30.59 12.66 -41.83
N LYS A 4 31.18 13.78 -41.41
CA LYS A 4 31.14 14.20 -40.01
C LYS A 4 29.68 14.48 -39.62
N PRO A 5 29.22 14.08 -38.42
CA PRO A 5 27.88 14.39 -37.95
C PRO A 5 27.71 15.91 -37.84
N LYS A 6 26.68 16.46 -38.46
CA LYS A 6 26.28 17.86 -38.27
C LYS A 6 25.74 17.99 -36.84
N LEU A 7 26.36 18.85 -36.06
CA LEU A 7 25.87 19.23 -34.73
C LEU A 7 24.69 20.17 -34.90
N ASN A 8 23.61 19.92 -34.15
CA ASN A 8 22.47 20.82 -34.12
C ASN A 8 22.83 22.06 -33.28
N GLU A 9 22.67 23.25 -33.88
CA GLU A 9 22.96 24.54 -33.27
C GLU A 9 21.66 25.33 -33.10
N THR A 10 21.50 26.03 -31.97
CA THR A 10 20.41 27.00 -31.77
C THR A 10 21.03 28.36 -31.51
N THR A 11 20.45 29.39 -32.13
CA THR A 11 20.85 30.77 -31.92
C THR A 11 20.08 31.34 -30.74
N ILE A 12 20.80 31.79 -29.72
CA ILE A 12 20.23 32.58 -28.63
C ILE A 12 20.55 34.06 -28.86
N GLN A 13 19.58 34.92 -28.57
CA GLN A 13 19.77 36.37 -28.57
C GLN A 13 19.87 36.84 -27.12
N TYR A 14 20.88 37.67 -26.84
CA TYR A 14 21.07 38.26 -25.52
C TYR A 14 21.47 39.72 -25.65
N MET A 15 21.09 40.54 -24.66
CA MET A 15 21.48 41.94 -24.63
C MET A 15 22.86 42.07 -23.99
N ASN A 16 23.83 42.58 -24.72
CA ASN A 16 25.14 42.87 -24.17
C ASN A 16 25.07 44.16 -23.33
N LEU A 17 25.25 44.04 -22.02
CA LEU A 17 25.08 45.14 -21.07
C LEU A 17 26.13 46.26 -21.21
N LEU A 18 27.28 45.98 -21.84
CA LEU A 18 28.34 46.97 -22.06
C LEU A 18 28.11 47.81 -23.32
N THR A 19 27.57 47.20 -24.36
CA THR A 19 27.35 47.86 -25.66
C THR A 19 25.88 48.24 -25.89
N ASN A 20 24.98 47.79 -25.03
CA ASN A 20 23.52 47.97 -25.10
C ASN A 20 22.91 47.53 -26.44
N THR A 21 23.52 46.52 -27.06
CA THR A 21 23.09 45.94 -28.34
C THR A 21 22.68 44.48 -28.16
N ILE A 22 21.69 44.02 -28.93
CA ILE A 22 21.34 42.61 -29.02
C ILE A 22 22.44 41.88 -29.79
N GLN A 23 23.01 40.84 -29.19
CA GLN A 23 24.00 39.95 -29.80
C GLN A 23 23.45 38.55 -29.94
N GLU A 24 23.91 37.84 -30.95
CA GLU A 24 23.55 36.44 -31.20
C GLU A 24 24.72 35.54 -30.84
N SER A 25 24.43 34.45 -30.12
CA SER A 25 25.40 33.37 -29.90
C SER A 25 24.81 32.05 -30.34
N LYS A 26 25.61 31.25 -31.05
CA LYS A 26 25.25 29.89 -31.39
C LYS A 26 25.68 28.97 -30.27
N ILE A 27 24.72 28.24 -29.73
CA ILE A 27 24.98 27.19 -28.73
C ILE A 27 24.64 25.83 -29.31
N LEU A 28 25.41 24.82 -28.91
CA LEU A 28 25.11 23.44 -29.25
C LEU A 28 23.82 23.03 -28.56
N THR A 29 22.86 22.53 -29.32
CA THR A 29 21.70 21.88 -28.72
C THR A 29 22.06 20.48 -28.28
N THR A 30 21.43 20.04 -27.20
CA THR A 30 21.52 18.65 -26.75
C THR A 30 21.17 17.69 -27.89
N SER A 31 21.96 16.63 -28.03
CA SER A 31 21.66 15.52 -28.94
C SER A 31 20.88 14.40 -28.24
N PHE A 32 20.48 14.59 -26.98
CA PHE A 32 19.61 13.67 -26.28
C PHE A 32 18.20 13.77 -26.84
N GLU A 33 17.70 12.63 -27.33
CA GLU A 33 16.32 12.44 -27.77
C GLU A 33 15.63 11.47 -26.81
N LEU A 34 14.32 11.64 -26.62
CA LEU A 34 13.52 10.67 -25.90
C LEU A 34 13.44 9.39 -26.72
N VAL A 35 14.05 8.33 -26.23
CA VAL A 35 14.17 7.05 -26.95
C VAL A 35 13.16 5.99 -26.50
N GLY A 36 12.49 6.21 -25.36
CA GLY A 36 11.44 5.34 -24.86
C GLY A 36 10.80 5.83 -23.56
N GLU A 37 9.64 5.27 -23.22
CA GLU A 37 8.82 5.62 -22.06
C GLU A 37 8.32 4.37 -21.31
N ILE A 38 8.14 4.50 -20.00
CA ILE A 38 7.41 3.54 -19.16
C ILE A 38 6.46 4.31 -18.26
N PHE A 39 5.19 3.92 -18.24
CA PHE A 39 4.17 4.41 -17.35
C PHE A 39 4.11 3.53 -16.10
N LEU A 40 4.46 4.11 -14.96
CA LEU A 40 4.28 3.45 -13.67
C LEU A 40 2.83 3.62 -13.21
N THR A 41 2.18 2.50 -12.92
CA THR A 41 0.80 2.43 -12.45
C THR A 41 0.74 1.56 -11.19
N LYS A 42 -0.33 1.69 -10.39
CA LYS A 42 -0.57 0.84 -9.21
C LYS A 42 -0.50 -0.67 -9.52
N ASN A 43 -0.90 -1.05 -10.73
CA ASN A 43 -0.92 -2.45 -11.15
C ASN A 43 0.46 -2.99 -11.49
N ASN A 44 1.40 -2.13 -11.91
CA ASN A 44 2.72 -2.56 -12.32
C ASN A 44 3.82 -2.28 -11.29
N ILE A 45 3.60 -1.41 -10.29
CA ILE A 45 4.61 -0.90 -9.35
C ILE A 45 5.33 -1.95 -8.44
N GLY A 46 5.04 -3.23 -8.59
CA GLY A 46 5.78 -4.35 -7.97
C GLY A 46 6.29 -5.40 -8.96
N ASN A 47 6.19 -5.13 -10.26
CA ASN A 47 6.60 -6.08 -11.29
C ASN A 47 8.11 -6.32 -11.24
N LYS A 48 8.47 -7.58 -11.44
CA LYS A 48 9.88 -7.96 -11.52
C LYS A 48 10.44 -7.48 -12.85
N SER A 49 11.62 -6.85 -12.77
CA SER A 49 12.44 -6.57 -13.95
C SER A 49 12.72 -7.88 -14.73
N PRO A 50 12.79 -7.84 -16.08
CA PRO A 50 12.75 -6.66 -16.96
C PRO A 50 11.34 -6.14 -17.23
N TRP A 51 11.25 -4.83 -17.40
CA TRP A 51 10.04 -4.11 -17.77
C TRP A 51 9.98 -3.90 -19.27
N SER A 52 8.80 -4.03 -19.86
CA SER A 52 8.55 -3.63 -21.26
C SER A 52 8.41 -2.12 -21.34
N LEU A 53 9.01 -1.50 -22.35
CA LEU A 53 8.76 -0.08 -22.66
C LEU A 53 7.36 0.04 -23.27
N ASP A 54 6.60 1.05 -22.83
CA ASP A 54 5.26 1.33 -23.37
C ASP A 54 5.35 2.03 -24.72
N TRP A 55 6.42 2.82 -24.91
CA TRP A 55 6.74 3.46 -26.16
C TRP A 55 8.25 3.46 -26.38
N VAL A 56 8.66 3.36 -27.65
CA VAL A 56 10.05 3.43 -28.12
C VAL A 56 10.05 4.18 -29.44
N THR A 57 11.04 5.06 -29.66
CA THR A 57 11.17 5.74 -30.96
C THR A 57 11.54 4.73 -32.06
N ASP A 58 10.93 4.83 -33.23
CA ASP A 58 11.07 3.85 -34.33
C ASP A 58 12.53 3.67 -34.79
N ASN A 59 13.38 4.68 -34.58
CA ASN A 59 14.80 4.66 -34.96
C ASN A 59 15.74 4.18 -33.83
N SER A 60 15.19 3.71 -32.71
CA SER A 60 15.95 3.27 -31.55
C SER A 60 16.55 1.87 -31.73
N ARG A 61 17.72 1.64 -31.13
CA ARG A 61 18.30 0.28 -30.97
C ARG A 61 17.87 -0.40 -29.65
N LEU A 62 16.98 0.23 -28.88
CA LEU A 62 16.52 -0.32 -27.61
C LEU A 62 15.70 -1.60 -27.86
N GLN A 63 15.92 -2.63 -27.03
CA GLN A 63 15.27 -3.93 -27.14
C GLN A 63 13.85 -3.95 -26.53
N ASN A 64 13.17 -2.81 -26.50
CA ASN A 64 11.87 -2.62 -25.85
C ASN A 64 11.83 -3.04 -24.37
N LYS A 65 12.99 -3.05 -23.69
CA LYS A 65 13.14 -3.52 -22.31
C LYS A 65 13.98 -2.56 -21.50
N ALA A 66 13.59 -2.39 -20.24
CA ALA A 66 14.38 -1.65 -19.27
C ALA A 66 14.45 -2.39 -17.93
N PHE A 67 15.59 -2.23 -17.27
CA PHE A 67 15.87 -2.89 -16.00
C PHE A 67 15.86 -1.85 -14.89
N PHE A 68 14.78 -1.86 -14.11
CA PHE A 68 14.61 -0.97 -12.97
C PHE A 68 14.21 -1.79 -11.75
N SER A 69 14.69 -1.36 -10.59
CA SER A 69 14.28 -1.88 -9.29
C SER A 69 13.72 -0.72 -8.49
N PHE A 70 12.49 -0.88 -8.03
CA PHE A 70 11.83 0.07 -7.13
C PHE A 70 11.91 -0.47 -5.72
N SER A 71 12.41 0.35 -4.79
CA SER A 71 12.35 0.10 -3.37
C SER A 71 11.51 1.20 -2.73
N LEU A 72 10.53 0.79 -1.92
CA LEU A 72 9.73 1.71 -1.12
C LEU A 72 10.22 1.65 0.32
N ASP A 73 11.04 2.64 0.68
CA ASP A 73 11.68 2.73 2.00
C ASP A 73 10.68 3.06 3.10
N ARG A 74 9.79 4.03 2.87
CA ARG A 74 8.79 4.46 3.85
C ARG A 74 7.45 4.74 3.19
N LEU A 75 6.40 4.11 3.70
CA LEU A 75 5.01 4.40 3.37
C LEU A 75 4.37 5.01 4.61
N THR A 76 3.98 6.29 4.53
CA THR A 76 3.26 6.96 5.61
C THR A 76 1.79 7.05 5.22
N ILE A 77 0.91 6.49 6.05
CA ILE A 77 -0.53 6.56 5.87
C ILE A 77 -1.07 7.45 6.98
N ASP A 78 -1.62 8.62 6.62
CA ASP A 78 -2.18 9.59 7.57
C ASP A 78 -3.60 9.21 7.99
N SER A 79 -3.75 7.97 8.48
CA SER A 79 -5.00 7.50 9.08
C SER A 79 -4.88 7.59 10.59
N LYS A 80 -5.86 8.27 11.21
CA LYS A 80 -6.06 8.30 12.65
C LYS A 80 -7.53 8.22 12.98
N LEU A 81 -7.95 7.09 13.55
CA LEU A 81 -9.32 6.86 13.98
C LEU A 81 -9.33 6.23 15.37
N THR A 82 -10.00 6.89 16.32
CA THR A 82 -10.14 6.42 17.70
C THR A 82 -11.60 6.34 18.09
N GLY A 83 -11.98 5.32 18.84
CA GLY A 83 -13.36 5.18 19.29
C GLY A 83 -13.67 3.81 19.88
N PHE A 84 -14.87 3.69 20.44
CA PHE A 84 -15.34 2.40 20.94
C PHE A 84 -15.83 1.51 19.82
N MET A 85 -15.50 0.23 19.92
CA MET A 85 -16.03 -0.83 19.07
C MET A 85 -16.35 -2.06 19.90
N ASN A 86 -17.32 -2.85 19.46
CA ASN A 86 -17.58 -4.17 20.01
C ASN A 86 -16.71 -5.17 19.24
N MET A 87 -15.71 -5.72 19.91
CA MET A 87 -14.85 -6.77 19.38
C MET A 87 -15.48 -8.13 19.68
N GLY A 88 -15.60 -8.98 18.67
CA GLY A 88 -16.18 -10.30 18.77
C GLY A 88 -15.11 -11.39 18.80
N GLN A 89 -15.19 -12.29 19.77
CA GLN A 89 -14.36 -13.49 19.87
C GLN A 89 -15.22 -14.73 19.64
N GLU A 90 -14.79 -15.58 18.72
CA GLU A 90 -15.46 -16.86 18.42
C GLU A 90 -15.07 -17.90 19.48
N ILE A 91 -16.07 -18.43 20.19
CA ILE A 91 -15.92 -19.50 21.18
C ILE A 91 -16.96 -20.58 20.82
N GLY A 92 -16.49 -21.65 20.19
CA GLY A 92 -17.36 -22.65 19.56
C GLY A 92 -18.17 -22.02 18.42
N ASP A 93 -19.48 -22.26 18.39
CA ASP A 93 -20.38 -21.73 17.34
C ASP A 93 -20.98 -20.35 17.69
N ARG A 94 -20.42 -19.66 18.69
CA ARG A 94 -20.94 -18.37 19.18
C ARG A 94 -19.86 -17.31 19.17
N VAL A 95 -20.28 -16.08 18.86
CA VAL A 95 -19.42 -14.90 18.97
C VAL A 95 -19.80 -14.11 20.22
N PHE A 96 -18.85 -13.96 21.13
CA PHE A 96 -18.98 -13.13 22.32
C PHE A 96 -18.45 -11.74 22.03
N TRP A 97 -19.25 -10.71 22.33
CA TRP A 97 -18.93 -9.32 22.01
C TRP A 97 -18.53 -8.56 23.27
N GLU A 98 -17.36 -7.93 23.22
CA GLU A 98 -16.88 -7.04 24.27
C GLU A 98 -16.62 -5.65 23.73
N LYS A 99 -17.03 -4.63 24.48
CA LYS A 99 -16.74 -3.24 24.13
C LYS A 99 -15.29 -2.91 24.47
N LYS A 100 -14.53 -2.47 23.47
CA LYS A 100 -13.12 -2.09 23.57
C LYS A 100 -12.90 -0.69 23.02
N TRP A 101 -11.85 -0.04 23.50
CA TRP A 101 -11.33 1.20 22.93
C TRP A 101 -10.34 0.86 21.82
N CYS A 102 -10.65 1.26 20.60
CA CYS A 102 -9.84 0.98 19.41
C CYS A 102 -9.16 2.26 18.93
N VAL A 103 -7.89 2.13 18.57
CA VAL A 103 -7.03 3.21 18.07
C VAL A 103 -6.36 2.71 16.80
N LEU A 104 -6.84 3.19 15.66
CA LEU A 104 -6.22 2.98 14.35
C LEU A 104 -5.30 4.15 14.06
N ARG A 105 -4.02 3.85 13.86
CA ARG A 105 -3.00 4.83 13.50
C ARG A 105 -2.04 4.21 12.50
N GLU A 106 -1.84 4.88 11.38
CA GLU A 106 -1.01 4.37 10.26
C GLU A 106 -1.50 2.98 9.79
N THR A 107 -0.73 1.92 10.06
CA THR A 107 -1.12 0.54 9.75
C THR A 107 -1.49 -0.26 10.99
N GLN A 108 -1.48 0.35 12.17
CA GLN A 108 -1.69 -0.34 13.45
C GLN A 108 -3.09 -0.07 14.00
N LEU A 109 -3.82 -1.14 14.28
CA LEU A 109 -5.05 -1.13 15.06
C LEU A 109 -4.73 -1.65 16.47
N LYS A 110 -4.67 -0.73 17.43
CA LYS A 110 -4.45 -1.02 18.85
C LYS A 110 -5.76 -1.08 19.59
N ILE A 111 -5.88 -2.05 20.50
CA ILE A 111 -7.11 -2.37 21.21
C ILE A 111 -6.83 -2.31 22.71
N PHE A 112 -7.64 -1.54 23.44
CA PHE A 112 -7.53 -1.33 24.88
C PHE A 112 -8.86 -1.64 25.56
N ASN A 113 -8.80 -1.95 26.86
CA ASN A 113 -10.01 -2.09 27.66
C ASN A 113 -10.69 -0.73 27.92
N TYR A 114 -9.90 0.34 28.08
CA TYR A 114 -10.41 1.68 28.40
C TYR A 114 -9.65 2.78 27.65
N PRO A 115 -10.25 3.95 27.38
CA PRO A 115 -9.57 5.06 26.71
C PRO A 115 -8.38 5.60 27.50
N SER A 116 -8.49 5.65 28.83
CA SER A 116 -7.42 6.12 29.72
C SER A 116 -6.15 5.28 29.64
N PHE A 117 -6.22 4.08 29.06
CA PHE A 117 -5.10 3.16 28.97
C PHE A 117 -4.20 3.43 27.75
N GLU A 118 -4.67 4.20 26.77
CA GLU A 118 -3.98 4.44 25.50
C GLU A 118 -2.52 4.92 25.67
N ASP A 119 -2.28 5.77 26.68
CA ASP A 119 -0.96 6.36 26.96
C ASP A 119 -0.25 5.77 28.19
N ILE A 120 -0.87 4.81 28.88
CA ILE A 120 -0.42 4.35 30.22
C ILE A 120 0.04 2.89 30.20
N VAL A 121 -0.63 2.04 29.44
CA VAL A 121 -0.36 0.59 29.42
C VAL A 121 -0.30 0.07 28.00
N ASP A 122 0.28 -1.11 27.84
CA ASP A 122 0.29 -1.79 26.55
C ASP A 122 -1.13 -2.17 26.09
N PRO A 123 -1.40 -2.13 24.78
CA PRO A 123 -2.68 -2.56 24.26
C PRO A 123 -2.90 -4.04 24.54
N VAL A 124 -4.16 -4.41 24.81
CA VAL A 124 -4.61 -5.80 24.91
C VAL A 124 -4.27 -6.54 23.63
N GLN A 125 -4.38 -5.86 22.49
CA GLN A 125 -4.00 -6.41 21.22
C GLN A 125 -3.52 -5.31 20.27
N CYS A 126 -2.46 -5.62 19.51
CA CYS A 126 -1.92 -4.74 18.48
C CYS A 126 -1.91 -5.48 17.14
N LEU A 127 -2.83 -5.10 16.25
CA LEU A 127 -2.97 -5.69 14.92
C LEU A 127 -2.29 -4.80 13.90
N ASN A 128 -1.38 -5.35 13.10
CA ASN A 128 -0.76 -4.62 12.00
C ASN A 128 -1.41 -5.04 10.67
N LEU A 129 -2.07 -4.10 10.01
CA LEU A 129 -2.82 -4.30 8.78
C LEU A 129 -1.94 -4.71 7.59
N ILE A 130 -0.62 -4.58 7.68
CA ILE A 130 0.33 -5.14 6.69
C ILE A 130 0.17 -6.67 6.55
N TYR A 131 -0.30 -7.32 7.61
CA TYR A 131 -0.53 -8.77 7.65
C TYR A 131 -2.00 -9.14 7.36
N SER A 132 -2.82 -8.20 6.88
CA SER A 132 -4.22 -8.50 6.57
C SER A 132 -4.36 -9.45 5.38
N VAL A 133 -5.31 -10.37 5.45
CA VAL A 133 -5.63 -11.30 4.37
C VAL A 133 -7.00 -10.97 3.79
N GLY A 134 -7.02 -10.47 2.56
CA GLY A 134 -8.25 -10.17 1.82
C GLY A 134 -9.02 -8.94 2.33
N PRO A 135 -10.13 -8.57 1.67
CA PRO A 135 -10.96 -7.46 2.08
C PRO A 135 -11.68 -7.80 3.38
N SER A 136 -11.87 -6.78 4.23
CA SER A 136 -12.74 -6.85 5.40
C SER A 136 -14.14 -7.28 4.96
N THR A 137 -14.54 -8.52 5.28
CA THR A 137 -15.85 -9.02 4.86
C THR A 137 -16.92 -8.51 5.81
N VAL A 138 -17.91 -7.82 5.26
CA VAL A 138 -19.10 -7.43 6.03
C VAL A 138 -19.92 -8.69 6.22
N THR A 139 -19.97 -9.18 7.45
CA THR A 139 -20.79 -10.32 7.82
C THR A 139 -21.89 -9.86 8.76
N THR A 140 -23.05 -10.48 8.63
CA THR A 140 -24.19 -10.25 9.53
C THR A 140 -24.31 -11.48 10.43
N ASN A 141 -23.70 -11.42 11.61
CA ASN A 141 -23.94 -12.41 12.65
C ASN A 141 -25.05 -11.86 13.56
N GLY A 142 -26.29 -12.21 13.24
CA GLY A 142 -27.49 -11.64 13.88
C GLY A 142 -27.87 -10.25 13.36
N ALA A 143 -28.45 -9.40 14.21
CA ALA A 143 -28.98 -8.08 13.87
C ALA A 143 -27.95 -6.93 13.84
N LYS A 144 -26.67 -7.20 14.17
CA LYS A 144 -25.60 -6.18 14.18
C LYS A 144 -24.78 -6.26 12.90
N LYS A 145 -24.53 -5.11 12.26
CA LYS A 145 -23.59 -5.01 11.14
C LYS A 145 -22.17 -5.11 11.68
N SER A 146 -21.44 -6.11 11.21
CA SER A 146 -20.05 -6.36 11.60
C SER A 146 -19.15 -6.51 10.40
N PHE A 147 -17.86 -6.25 10.60
CA PHE A 147 -16.83 -6.54 9.62
C PHE A 147 -15.81 -7.50 10.24
N LEU A 148 -15.25 -8.38 9.40
CA LEU A 148 -14.26 -9.38 9.79
C LEU A 148 -12.89 -8.94 9.27
N LEU A 149 -11.96 -8.73 10.19
CA LEU A 149 -10.55 -8.54 9.89
C LEU A 149 -9.81 -9.86 10.06
N LYS A 150 -9.16 -10.33 9.00
CA LYS A 150 -8.31 -11.52 9.03
C LYS A 150 -6.85 -11.09 9.03
N ILE A 151 -6.06 -11.56 9.99
CA ILE A 151 -4.63 -11.26 10.10
C ILE A 151 -3.86 -12.58 10.09
N ALA A 152 -2.87 -12.70 9.20
CA ALA A 152 -1.99 -13.87 9.17
C ALA A 152 -0.70 -13.59 9.95
N ARG A 153 -0.34 -14.50 10.86
CA ARG A 153 0.91 -14.42 11.64
C ARG A 153 1.66 -15.75 11.63
N PRO A 154 2.97 -15.76 11.90
CA PRO A 154 3.70 -17.00 12.09
C PRO A 154 3.07 -17.86 13.21
N SER A 155 3.03 -19.17 13.00
CA SER A 155 2.60 -20.12 14.01
C SER A 155 3.58 -20.15 15.19
N THR A 156 3.04 -20.22 16.39
CA THR A 156 3.75 -20.38 17.66
C THR A 156 3.53 -21.78 18.21
N CYS A 157 4.34 -22.19 19.20
CA CYS A 157 4.19 -23.50 19.86
C CYS A 157 2.89 -23.66 20.66
N GLU A 158 2.20 -22.55 20.95
CA GLU A 158 0.91 -22.52 21.66
C GLU A 158 -0.28 -22.69 20.71
N ASP A 159 -0.06 -22.55 19.40
CA ASP A 159 -1.12 -22.70 18.41
C ASP A 159 -1.50 -24.18 18.25
N VAL A 160 -2.68 -24.53 18.76
CA VAL A 160 -3.26 -25.87 18.63
C VAL A 160 -3.51 -26.17 17.15
N ASP A 161 -3.16 -27.39 16.72
CA ASP A 161 -3.38 -27.87 15.36
C ASP A 161 -4.87 -27.85 14.97
N ARG A 162 -5.29 -26.75 14.35
CA ARG A 162 -6.62 -26.58 13.77
C ARG A 162 -6.48 -26.62 12.24
N PRO A 163 -7.07 -27.62 11.55
CA PRO A 163 -6.97 -27.76 10.10
C PRO A 163 -7.50 -26.54 9.31
N SER A 164 -8.35 -25.71 9.92
CA SER A 164 -8.87 -24.46 9.34
C SER A 164 -7.90 -23.27 9.37
N LEU A 165 -6.69 -23.44 9.93
CA LEU A 165 -5.70 -22.38 10.14
C LEU A 165 -4.45 -22.48 9.24
N ARG A 166 -4.24 -23.59 8.54
CA ARG A 166 -3.01 -23.84 7.77
C ARG A 166 -3.22 -23.66 6.27
N SER A 167 -3.21 -22.43 5.77
CA SER A 167 -3.09 -22.20 4.32
C SER A 167 -1.64 -22.25 3.80
N LYS A 168 -0.67 -22.05 4.71
CA LYS A 168 0.77 -22.30 4.51
C LYS A 168 1.36 -23.02 5.74
N PRO A 169 2.41 -23.85 5.61
CA PRO A 169 2.86 -24.76 6.66
C PRO A 169 3.41 -24.13 7.96
N ASN A 170 3.45 -22.80 8.10
CA ASN A 170 3.97 -22.10 9.29
C ASN A 170 3.18 -20.82 9.65
N PHE A 171 1.95 -20.66 9.15
CA PHE A 171 1.15 -19.46 9.40
C PHE A 171 -0.22 -19.82 9.97
N VAL A 172 -0.72 -18.91 10.80
CA VAL A 172 -1.99 -18.98 11.51
C VAL A 172 -2.81 -17.76 11.09
N LEU A 173 -4.08 -18.00 10.74
CA LEU A 173 -5.03 -16.97 10.38
C LEU A 173 -5.93 -16.63 11.57
N ASP A 174 -5.71 -15.46 12.18
CA ASP A 174 -6.55 -14.95 13.24
C ASP A 174 -7.73 -14.16 12.66
N LYS A 175 -8.92 -14.41 13.20
CA LYS A 175 -10.17 -13.77 12.79
C LYS A 175 -10.66 -12.83 13.89
N TYR A 176 -10.81 -11.55 13.57
CA TYR A 176 -11.31 -10.53 14.48
C TYR A 176 -12.60 -9.93 13.97
N PHE A 177 -13.68 -10.12 14.73
CA PHE A 177 -14.97 -9.53 14.40
C PHE A 177 -15.09 -8.16 15.05
N PHE A 178 -15.60 -7.20 14.31
CA PHE A 178 -15.79 -5.84 14.80
C PHE A 178 -17.20 -5.37 14.46
N SER A 179 -17.91 -4.84 15.45
CA SER A 179 -19.20 -4.18 15.25
C SER A 179 -19.26 -2.85 15.99
N SER A 180 -20.21 -2.00 15.61
CA SER A 180 -20.52 -0.78 16.33
C SER A 180 -22.02 -0.71 16.62
N ASP A 181 -22.39 -0.01 17.69
CA ASP A 181 -23.77 0.23 18.05
C ASP A 181 -24.44 1.20 17.05
N ALA A 182 -23.68 2.16 16.53
CA ALA A 182 -24.13 3.11 15.52
C ALA A 182 -23.68 2.71 14.11
N TYR A 183 -24.61 2.73 13.15
CA TYR A 183 -24.29 2.40 11.76
C TYR A 183 -23.28 3.35 11.12
N LYS A 184 -23.33 4.65 11.48
CA LYS A 184 -22.38 5.65 10.98
C LYS A 184 -20.94 5.32 11.39
N ASP A 185 -20.76 4.89 12.65
CA ASP A 185 -19.44 4.53 13.17
C ASP A 185 -18.95 3.23 12.52
N PHE A 186 -19.82 2.23 12.37
CA PHE A 186 -19.48 1.01 11.62
C PHE A 186 -18.97 1.33 10.22
N GLN A 187 -19.70 2.17 9.47
CA GLN A 187 -19.31 2.57 8.12
C GLN A 187 -17.97 3.31 8.11
N LYS A 188 -17.77 4.25 9.04
CA LYS A 188 -16.52 5.00 9.19
C LYS A 188 -15.34 4.08 9.45
N TRP A 189 -15.47 3.14 10.38
CA TRP A 189 -14.42 2.19 10.70
C TRP A 189 -14.11 1.25 9.53
N ASN A 190 -15.14 0.69 8.91
CA ASN A 190 -14.96 -0.22 7.78
C ASN A 190 -14.34 0.48 6.57
N SER A 191 -14.74 1.72 6.28
CA SER A 191 -14.16 2.49 5.19
C SER A 191 -12.70 2.82 5.46
N GLU A 192 -12.36 3.26 6.67
CA GLU A 192 -10.98 3.64 7.02
C GLU A 192 -10.03 2.44 6.95
N VAL A 193 -10.42 1.32 7.57
CA VAL A 193 -9.63 0.07 7.53
C VAL A 193 -9.46 -0.41 6.09
N LYS A 194 -10.54 -0.36 5.30
CA LYS A 194 -10.48 -0.73 3.88
C LYS A 194 -9.53 0.17 3.10
N THR A 195 -9.59 1.49 3.27
CA THR A 195 -8.70 2.44 2.58
C THR A 195 -7.24 2.18 2.90
N ILE A 196 -6.91 1.85 4.16
CA ILE A 196 -5.54 1.50 4.53
C ILE A 196 -5.10 0.21 3.85
N ILE A 197 -5.91 -0.84 3.89
CA ILE A 197 -5.59 -2.13 3.26
C ILE A 197 -5.45 -1.97 1.74
N ASP A 198 -6.35 -1.24 1.08
CA ASP A 198 -6.29 -0.94 -0.35
C ASP A 198 -5.01 -0.17 -0.69
N THR A 199 -4.62 0.81 0.14
CA THR A 199 -3.35 1.54 -0.02
C THR A 199 -2.15 0.61 0.15
N LEU A 200 -2.16 -0.28 1.14
CA LEU A 200 -1.10 -1.27 1.33
C LEU A 200 -0.99 -2.24 0.14
N ASN A 201 -2.13 -2.62 -0.45
CA ASN A 201 -2.20 -3.45 -1.65
C ASN A 201 -1.66 -2.74 -2.90
N ASP A 202 -2.01 -1.47 -3.09
CA ASP A 202 -1.50 -0.62 -4.17
C ASP A 202 0.04 -0.55 -4.15
N TRP A 203 0.62 -0.53 -2.96
CA TRP A 203 2.08 -0.49 -2.76
C TRP A 203 2.73 -1.86 -2.55
N LYS A 204 1.99 -2.97 -2.75
CA LYS A 204 2.46 -4.36 -2.55
C LYS A 204 3.15 -4.58 -1.20
N LYS A 205 2.64 -3.94 -0.15
CA LYS A 205 3.12 -4.09 1.23
C LYS A 205 2.37 -5.16 2.00
N VAL A 206 1.17 -5.55 1.57
CA VAL A 206 0.47 -6.69 2.18
C VAL A 206 1.26 -7.97 1.88
N ILE A 207 1.55 -8.75 2.92
CA ILE A 207 2.40 -9.93 2.81
C ILE A 207 1.66 -11.14 2.22
N PHE A 208 0.34 -11.18 2.37
CA PHE A 208 -0.50 -12.31 1.98
C PHE A 208 -1.52 -11.87 0.93
N VAL A 209 -1.65 -12.63 -0.16
CA VAL A 209 -2.67 -12.41 -1.18
C VAL A 209 -3.82 -13.39 -0.92
N GLU A 210 -5.06 -13.02 -1.24
CA GLU A 210 -6.27 -13.81 -0.92
C GLU A 210 -6.21 -15.25 -1.47
N GLU A 211 -5.54 -15.46 -2.60
CA GLU A 211 -5.26 -16.78 -3.20
C GLU A 211 -4.35 -17.68 -2.34
N ASP A 212 -3.57 -17.11 -1.41
CA ASP A 212 -2.68 -17.86 -0.52
C ASP A 212 -3.40 -18.50 0.68
N CYS A 213 -4.71 -18.26 0.82
CA CYS A 213 -5.46 -18.51 2.06
C CYS A 213 -6.75 -19.30 1.93
N GLU A 214 -7.11 -19.79 0.74
CA GLU A 214 -8.20 -20.76 0.53
C GLU A 214 -7.73 -22.22 0.67
#